data_AF-A0A1I6XPX9-F1
#
_entry.id   AF-A0A1I6XPX9-F1
#
_cell.length_a   1.000
_cell.length_b   1.000
_cell.length_c   1.000
_cell.angle_alpha   90.00
_cell.angle_beta   90.00
_cell.angle_gamma   90.00
#
_symmetry.space_group_name_H-M   'P 1'
#
loop_
_entity.id
_entity.type
_entity.pdbx_description
1 polymer ?
#
loop_
_entity_poly.entity_id
_entity_poly.type
_entity_poly.pdbx_seq_one_letter_code
_entity_poly.pdbx_strand_id
1 'polypeptide(L)'
;MRTLEKILILLFVLTLGLQFFLIAGTTLLFVLVAMLLSCIYFYLGFAVLNGVRFRSIFKKAAYEEFKGKEIAFAIGIGLSLSTLVIGILFKALQWPGAEFMLQFGLGSGLILLLAVVLFFRKNNPVFFKFNTLRIGIFGLLGIIFYFISNNTFLEIKYGEYPEYVELRKQLYNDPTNLELQQQVNDAYFKIEQEH
;
A
#
# COMPACT_ATOMS: atom_id res chain seq x y z
N MET A 1 -8.29 -12.90 9.33
CA MET A 1 -8.41 -12.36 7.95
C MET A 1 -9.23 -13.32 7.09
N ARG A 2 -10.11 -12.79 6.26
CA ARG A 2 -10.97 -13.59 5.38
C ARG A 2 -10.20 -14.06 4.13
N THR A 3 -10.68 -15.09 3.45
CA THR A 3 -9.97 -15.71 2.31
C THR A 3 -9.68 -14.71 1.19
N LEU A 4 -10.66 -13.89 0.79
CA LEU A 4 -10.48 -12.86 -0.24
C LEU A 4 -9.38 -11.84 0.13
N GLU A 5 -9.43 -11.32 1.35
CA GLU A 5 -8.41 -10.38 1.86
C GLU A 5 -7.01 -11.02 1.82
N LYS A 6 -6.87 -12.27 2.28
CA LYS A 6 -5.59 -12.99 2.23
C LYS A 6 -5.07 -13.16 0.81
N ILE A 7 -5.95 -13.51 -0.14
CA ILE A 7 -5.58 -13.66 -1.55
C ILE A 7 -5.07 -12.34 -2.10
N LEU A 8 -5.76 -11.23 -1.83
CA LEU A 8 -5.35 -9.91 -2.29
C LEU A 8 -4.04 -9.44 -1.64
N ILE A 9 -3.84 -9.68 -0.35
CA ILE A 9 -2.57 -9.38 0.33
C ILE A 9 -1.43 -10.20 -0.28
N LEU A 10 -1.65 -11.50 -0.49
CA LEU A 10 -0.65 -12.37 -1.11
C LEU A 10 -0.29 -11.88 -2.52
N LEU A 11 -1.31 -11.59 -3.34
CA LEU A 11 -1.12 -11.09 -4.70
C LEU A 11 -0.43 -9.72 -4.71
N PHE A 12 -0.74 -8.84 -3.75
CA PHE A 12 -0.08 -7.55 -3.57
C PHE A 12 1.42 -7.74 -3.28
N VAL A 13 1.77 -8.62 -2.34
CA VAL A 13 3.18 -8.89 -2.00
C VAL A 13 3.93 -9.55 -3.16
N LEU A 14 3.29 -10.49 -3.86
CA LEU A 14 3.88 -11.15 -5.03
C LEU A 14 4.16 -10.15 -6.15
N THR A 15 3.18 -9.33 -6.52
CA THR A 15 3.33 -8.33 -7.58
C THR A 15 4.31 -7.22 -7.21
N LEU A 16 4.38 -6.84 -5.92
CA LEU A 16 5.41 -5.94 -5.41
C LEU A 16 6.83 -6.51 -5.58
N GLY A 17 7.02 -7.81 -5.32
CA GLY A 17 8.30 -8.47 -5.53
C GLY A 17 8.65 -8.62 -7.02
N LEU A 18 7.67 -8.98 -7.85
CA LEU A 18 7.85 -9.11 -9.29
C LEU A 18 8.20 -7.77 -9.97
N GLN A 19 7.81 -6.63 -9.37
CA GLN A 19 8.06 -5.29 -9.92
C GLN A 19 9.55 -4.98 -10.12
N PHE A 20 10.43 -5.69 -9.43
CA PHE A 20 11.88 -5.53 -9.54
C PHE A 20 12.52 -6.31 -10.69
N PHE A 21 11.78 -7.20 -11.36
CA PHE A 21 12.30 -8.05 -12.44
C PHE A 21 11.96 -7.54 -13.85
N LEU A 22 11.45 -6.31 -13.98
CA LEU A 22 11.06 -5.68 -15.26
C LEU A 22 10.09 -6.50 -16.13
N ILE A 23 9.38 -7.49 -15.56
CA ILE A 23 8.44 -8.33 -16.30
C ILE A 23 7.25 -7.49 -16.80
N ALA A 24 7.00 -7.52 -18.11
CA ALA A 24 5.90 -6.83 -18.76
C ALA A 24 4.54 -7.11 -18.08
N GLY A 25 3.72 -6.07 -17.92
CA GLY A 25 2.40 -6.15 -17.29
C GLY A 25 2.39 -6.21 -15.75
N THR A 26 3.54 -6.44 -15.10
CA THR A 26 3.62 -6.49 -13.62
C THR A 26 3.21 -5.17 -12.98
N THR A 27 3.65 -4.05 -13.52
CA THR A 27 3.25 -2.71 -13.05
C THR A 27 1.73 -2.54 -13.05
N LEU A 28 1.06 -2.91 -14.15
CA LEU A 28 -0.39 -2.80 -14.28
C LEU A 28 -1.10 -3.68 -13.25
N LEU A 29 -0.67 -4.94 -13.13
CA LEU A 29 -1.24 -5.87 -12.16
C LEU A 29 -1.05 -5.37 -10.72
N PHE A 30 0.13 -4.86 -10.38
CA PHE A 30 0.41 -4.29 -9.07
C PHE A 30 -0.50 -3.09 -8.76
N VAL A 31 -0.68 -2.17 -9.71
CA VAL A 31 -1.62 -1.03 -9.58
C VAL A 31 -3.04 -1.51 -9.32
N LEU A 32 -3.54 -2.46 -10.13
CA LEU A 32 -4.90 -2.97 -9.98
C LEU A 32 -5.13 -3.64 -8.62
N VAL A 33 -4.17 -4.44 -8.17
CA VAL A 33 -4.27 -5.17 -6.90
C VAL A 33 -4.15 -4.22 -5.71
N ALA A 34 -3.21 -3.28 -5.74
CA ALA A 34 -3.06 -2.25 -4.71
C ALA A 34 -4.32 -1.36 -4.62
N MET A 35 -4.86 -0.95 -5.77
CA MET A 35 -6.08 -0.13 -5.82
C MET A 35 -7.28 -0.90 -5.27
N LEU A 36 -7.49 -2.16 -5.68
CA LEU A 36 -8.60 -2.98 -5.19
C LEU A 36 -8.50 -3.20 -3.67
N LEU A 37 -7.30 -3.50 -3.17
CA LEU A 37 -7.05 -3.68 -1.74
C LEU A 37 -7.28 -2.39 -0.96
N SER A 38 -6.83 -1.25 -1.49
CA SER A 38 -7.08 0.07 -0.92
C SER A 38 -8.57 0.41 -0.86
N CYS A 39 -9.32 0.20 -1.96
CA CYS A 39 -10.76 0.44 -2.01
C CYS A 39 -11.52 -0.44 -1.01
N ILE A 40 -11.11 -1.70 -0.83
CA ILE A 40 -11.70 -2.59 0.17
C ILE A 40 -11.47 -2.04 1.58
N TYR A 41 -10.26 -1.58 1.91
CA TYR A 41 -10.01 -1.00 3.22
C TYR A 41 -10.72 0.34 3.43
N PHE A 42 -10.77 1.19 2.40
CA PHE A 42 -11.40 2.50 2.47
C PHE A 42 -12.93 2.41 2.60
N TYR A 43 -13.60 1.78 1.64
CA TYR A 43 -15.06 1.76 1.58
C TYR A 43 -15.68 0.64 2.44
N LEU A 44 -15.01 -0.52 2.51
CA LEU A 44 -15.54 -1.70 3.19
C LEU A 44 -14.80 -2.05 4.48
N GLY A 45 -13.89 -1.18 4.95
CA GLY A 45 -13.10 -1.40 6.17
C GLY A 45 -13.96 -1.68 7.38
N PHE A 46 -15.05 -0.91 7.55
CA PHE A 46 -16.00 -1.10 8.65
C PHE A 46 -16.60 -2.52 8.70
N ALA A 47 -16.81 -3.16 7.55
CA ALA A 47 -17.36 -4.50 7.45
C ALA A 47 -16.27 -5.58 7.53
N VAL A 48 -15.19 -5.43 6.75
CA VAL A 48 -14.11 -6.42 6.63
C VAL A 48 -13.32 -6.55 7.94
N LEU A 49 -13.07 -5.44 8.64
CA LEU A 49 -12.28 -5.42 9.86
C LEU A 49 -13.08 -5.88 11.09
N ASN A 50 -14.41 -5.74 11.06
CA ASN A 50 -15.32 -6.38 12.02
C ASN A 50 -15.64 -7.84 11.66
N GLY A 51 -15.14 -8.34 10.54
CA GLY A 51 -15.27 -9.75 10.17
C GLY A 51 -16.60 -10.11 9.52
N VAL A 52 -17.39 -9.14 9.05
CA VAL A 52 -18.60 -9.40 8.24
C VAL A 52 -18.23 -10.18 6.98
N ARG A 53 -19.06 -11.16 6.60
CA ARG A 53 -18.85 -11.93 5.36
C ARG A 53 -19.23 -11.06 4.16
N PHE A 54 -18.48 -11.17 3.06
CA PHE A 54 -18.72 -10.34 1.85
C PHE A 54 -20.17 -10.41 1.36
N ARG A 55 -20.75 -11.63 1.33
CA ARG A 55 -22.15 -11.88 0.95
C ARG A 55 -23.22 -11.25 1.86
N SER A 56 -22.83 -10.73 3.02
CA SER A 56 -23.74 -10.14 4.01
C SER A 56 -23.43 -8.67 4.30
N ILE A 57 -22.47 -8.04 3.60
CA ILE A 57 -22.09 -6.63 3.83
C ILE A 57 -23.28 -5.68 3.62
N PHE A 58 -24.21 -6.02 2.72
CA PHE A 58 -25.38 -5.19 2.46
C PHE A 58 -26.59 -5.52 3.34
N LYS A 59 -26.45 -6.43 4.32
CA LYS A 59 -27.53 -6.85 5.22
C LYS A 59 -27.39 -6.15 6.56
N LYS A 60 -28.39 -5.37 6.97
CA LYS A 60 -28.42 -4.66 8.27
C LYS A 60 -28.21 -5.60 9.46
N ALA A 61 -28.82 -6.78 9.43
CA ALA A 61 -28.69 -7.81 10.47
C ALA A 61 -27.23 -8.25 10.71
N ALA A 62 -26.35 -8.12 9.70
CA ALA A 62 -24.94 -8.47 9.86
C ALA A 62 -24.16 -7.49 10.75
N TYR A 63 -24.76 -6.34 11.13
CA TYR A 63 -24.12 -5.31 11.94
C TYR A 63 -24.69 -5.17 13.35
N GLU A 64 -25.76 -5.89 13.67
CA GLU A 64 -26.43 -5.81 14.99
C GLU A 64 -25.55 -6.36 16.12
N GLU A 65 -24.59 -7.22 15.79
CA GLU A 65 -23.66 -7.81 16.75
C GLU A 65 -22.51 -6.86 17.15
N PHE A 66 -22.28 -5.77 16.41
CA PHE A 66 -21.13 -4.88 16.64
C PHE A 66 -21.50 -3.60 17.39
N LYS A 67 -20.62 -3.18 18.28
CA LYS A 67 -20.77 -1.92 19.01
C LYS A 67 -20.36 -0.75 18.11
N GLY A 68 -21.02 0.40 18.24
CA GLY A 68 -20.69 1.60 17.44
C GLY A 68 -19.22 2.03 17.52
N LYS A 69 -18.55 1.80 18.67
CA LYS A 69 -17.11 2.02 18.82
C LYS A 69 -16.28 1.12 17.89
N GLU A 70 -16.63 -0.17 17.76
CA GLU A 70 -15.92 -1.12 16.89
C GLU A 70 -16.04 -0.71 15.42
N ILE A 71 -17.21 -0.22 15.02
CA ILE A 71 -17.44 0.33 13.68
C ILE A 71 -16.59 1.58 13.46
N ALA A 72 -16.58 2.53 14.40
CA ALA A 72 -15.77 3.75 14.29
C ALA A 72 -14.27 3.46 14.18
N PHE A 73 -13.74 2.56 15.03
CA PHE A 73 -12.35 2.13 14.95
C PHE A 73 -12.05 1.37 13.65
N ALA A 74 -12.96 0.52 13.19
CA ALA A 74 -12.80 -0.16 11.91
C ALA A 74 -12.76 0.82 10.72
N ILE A 75 -13.56 1.89 10.73
CA ILE A 75 -13.45 2.94 9.70
C ILE A 75 -12.06 3.59 9.76
N GLY A 76 -11.61 4.02 10.94
CA GLY A 76 -10.30 4.65 11.10
C GLY A 76 -9.14 3.74 10.64
N ILE A 77 -9.18 2.47 11.04
CA ILE A 77 -8.16 1.48 10.62
C ILE A 77 -8.24 1.24 9.11
N GLY A 78 -9.45 1.18 8.54
CA GLY A 78 -9.65 1.08 7.10
C GLY A 78 -9.00 2.22 6.33
N LEU A 79 -9.21 3.46 6.77
CA LEU A 79 -8.58 4.66 6.19
C LEU A 79 -7.05 4.61 6.29
N SER A 80 -6.52 4.26 7.45
CA SER A 80 -5.07 4.15 7.66
C SER A 80 -4.44 3.08 6.76
N LEU A 81 -5.05 1.88 6.71
CA LEU A 81 -4.58 0.78 5.86
C LEU A 81 -4.68 1.13 4.36
N SER A 82 -5.75 1.78 3.92
CA SER A 82 -5.87 2.22 2.52
C SER A 82 -4.76 3.20 2.15
N THR A 83 -4.46 4.16 3.02
CA THR A 83 -3.39 5.14 2.76
C THR A 83 -2.02 4.49 2.78
N LEU A 84 -1.76 3.50 3.65
CA LEU A 84 -0.52 2.72 3.63
C LEU A 84 -0.35 1.94 2.32
N VAL A 85 -1.39 1.24 1.86
CA VAL A 85 -1.34 0.49 0.59
C VAL A 85 -1.03 1.42 -0.59
N ILE A 86 -1.70 2.57 -0.65
CA ILE A 86 -1.45 3.57 -1.70
C ILE A 86 -0.05 4.19 -1.56
N GLY A 87 0.40 4.49 -0.34
CA GLY A 87 1.76 5.00 -0.10
C GLY A 87 2.84 4.03 -0.56
N ILE A 88 2.67 2.73 -0.28
CA ILE A 88 3.59 1.67 -0.75
C ILE A 88 3.57 1.60 -2.29
N LEU A 89 2.37 1.63 -2.90
CA LEU A 89 2.22 1.67 -4.36
C LEU A 89 2.99 2.85 -4.97
N PHE A 90 2.76 4.06 -4.46
CA PHE A 90 3.39 5.27 -4.94
C PHE A 90 4.91 5.21 -4.75
N LYS A 91 5.39 4.68 -3.63
CA LYS A 91 6.82 4.53 -3.37
C LYS A 91 7.47 3.53 -4.33
N ALA A 92 6.86 2.37 -4.53
CA ALA A 92 7.35 1.33 -5.43
C ALA A 92 7.40 1.79 -6.90
N LEU A 93 6.48 2.66 -7.31
CA LEU A 93 6.43 3.25 -8.66
C LEU A 93 7.16 4.59 -8.77
N GLN A 94 7.79 5.05 -7.69
CA GLN A 94 8.49 6.34 -7.61
C GLN A 94 7.61 7.55 -7.97
N TRP A 95 6.32 7.47 -7.65
CA TRP A 95 5.37 8.55 -7.86
C TRP A 95 5.46 9.62 -6.77
N PRO A 96 5.24 10.89 -7.12
CA PRO A 96 5.29 11.99 -6.16
C PRO A 96 4.20 11.85 -5.08
N GLY A 97 4.52 12.25 -3.85
CA GLY A 97 3.60 12.19 -2.71
C GLY A 97 3.66 10.88 -1.90
N ALA A 98 4.46 9.90 -2.32
CA ALA A 98 4.66 8.64 -1.59
C ALA A 98 5.01 8.85 -0.10
N GLU A 99 5.97 9.74 0.18
CA GLU A 99 6.43 10.02 1.54
C GLU A 99 5.31 10.56 2.44
N PHE A 100 4.55 11.53 1.94
CA PHE A 100 3.43 12.11 2.67
C PHE A 100 2.36 11.07 2.99
N MET A 101 2.03 10.21 2.03
CA MET A 101 1.06 9.13 2.22
C MET A 101 1.56 8.09 3.22
N LEU A 102 2.83 7.68 3.13
CA LEU A 102 3.43 6.75 4.08
C LEU A 102 3.47 7.34 5.49
N GLN A 103 3.89 8.60 5.66
CA GLN A 103 3.87 9.28 6.95
C GLN A 103 2.47 9.34 7.55
N PHE A 104 1.47 9.75 6.76
CA PHE A 104 0.09 9.83 7.23
C PHE A 104 -0.47 8.44 7.59
N GLY A 105 -0.23 7.45 6.74
CA GLY A 105 -0.65 6.06 6.97
C GLY A 105 -0.01 5.46 8.21
N LEU A 106 1.30 5.63 8.40
CA LEU A 106 2.05 5.12 9.56
C LEU A 106 1.65 5.85 10.84
N GLY A 107 1.55 7.19 10.80
CA GLY A 107 1.17 8.01 11.95
C GLY A 107 -0.24 7.68 12.43
N SER A 108 -1.22 7.68 11.52
CA SER A 108 -2.61 7.28 11.85
C SER A 108 -2.70 5.84 12.31
N GLY A 109 -1.94 4.93 11.68
CA GLY A 109 -1.90 3.51 12.03
C GLY A 109 -1.35 3.27 13.44
N LEU A 110 -0.31 4.01 13.84
CA LEU A 110 0.26 3.93 15.19
C LEU A 110 -0.74 4.39 16.25
N ILE A 111 -1.40 5.54 16.04
CA ILE A 111 -2.42 6.06 16.96
C ILE A 111 -3.55 5.04 17.12
N LEU A 112 -4.04 4.47 16.02
CA LEU A 112 -5.10 3.47 16.03
C LEU A 112 -4.66 2.14 16.65
N LEU A 113 -3.42 1.72 16.43
CA LEU A 113 -2.86 0.53 17.07
C LEU A 113 -2.87 0.68 18.60
N LEU A 114 -2.39 1.82 19.12
CA LEU A 114 -2.41 2.11 20.55
C LEU A 114 -3.84 2.10 21.09
N ALA A 115 -4.78 2.75 20.41
CA ALA A 115 -6.17 2.73 20.81
C ALA A 115 -6.78 1.32 20.80
N VAL A 116 -6.47 0.50 19.79
CA VAL A 116 -6.94 -0.90 19.71
C VAL A 116 -6.40 -1.73 20.89
N VAL A 117 -5.13 -1.56 21.24
CA VAL A 117 -4.51 -2.22 22.41
C VAL A 117 -5.21 -1.80 23.71
N LEU A 118 -5.50 -0.50 23.88
CA LEU A 118 -6.12 0.02 25.10
C LEU A 118 -7.58 -0.41 25.26
N PHE A 119 -8.38 -0.36 24.19
CA PHE A 119 -9.83 -0.53 24.28
C PHE A 119 -10.32 -1.96 24.02
N PHE A 120 -9.61 -2.76 23.20
CA PHE A 120 -10.15 -4.04 22.71
C PHE A 120 -9.36 -5.27 23.14
N ARG A 121 -8.14 -5.13 23.66
CA ARG A 121 -7.32 -6.28 24.10
C ARG A 121 -8.06 -7.22 25.06
N LYS A 122 -8.84 -6.69 26.00
CA LYS A 122 -9.63 -7.48 26.96
C LYS A 122 -11.09 -7.66 26.52
N ASN A 123 -11.69 -6.63 25.93
CA ASN A 123 -13.13 -6.56 25.67
C ASN A 123 -13.56 -7.29 24.38
N ASN A 124 -12.70 -7.29 23.35
CA ASN A 124 -12.95 -7.98 22.09
C ASN A 124 -11.62 -8.53 21.55
N PRO A 125 -11.13 -9.67 22.09
CA PRO A 125 -9.82 -10.21 21.75
C PRO A 125 -9.72 -10.63 20.27
N VAL A 126 -10.85 -10.95 19.63
CA VAL A 126 -10.91 -11.31 18.20
C VAL A 126 -10.65 -10.08 17.33
N PHE A 127 -11.35 -8.97 17.60
CA PHE A 127 -11.13 -7.69 16.92
C PHE A 127 -9.69 -7.21 17.12
N PHE A 128 -9.20 -7.25 18.37
CA PHE A 128 -7.81 -6.92 18.72
C PHE A 128 -6.81 -7.74 17.89
N LYS A 129 -6.86 -9.08 17.99
CA LYS A 129 -5.89 -9.97 17.35
C LYS A 129 -5.80 -9.74 15.84
N PHE A 130 -6.93 -9.65 15.15
CA PHE A 130 -6.92 -9.54 13.69
C PHE A 130 -6.55 -8.14 13.20
N ASN A 131 -7.00 -7.08 13.88
CA ASN A 131 -6.69 -5.72 13.44
C ASN A 131 -5.27 -5.30 13.81
N THR A 132 -4.74 -5.71 14.95
CA THR A 132 -3.33 -5.54 15.29
C THR A 132 -2.42 -6.25 14.30
N LEU A 133 -2.77 -7.47 13.85
CA LEU A 133 -1.97 -8.17 12.83
C LEU A 133 -1.94 -7.43 11.49
N ARG A 134 -3.08 -6.89 11.04
CA ARG A 134 -3.15 -6.12 9.78
C ARG A 134 -2.30 -4.84 9.85
N ILE A 135 -2.48 -4.07 10.92
CA ILE A 135 -1.68 -2.86 11.14
C ILE A 135 -0.20 -3.22 11.26
N GLY A 136 0.14 -4.34 11.90
CA GLY A 136 1.52 -4.83 11.98
C GLY A 136 2.13 -5.16 10.61
N ILE A 137 1.41 -5.89 9.76
CA ILE A 137 1.90 -6.28 8.41
C ILE A 137 2.10 -5.04 7.54
N PHE A 138 1.08 -4.20 7.38
CA PHE A 138 1.17 -3.02 6.52
C PHE A 138 2.02 -1.90 7.13
N GLY A 139 2.05 -1.80 8.46
CA GLY A 139 2.91 -0.87 9.17
C GLY A 139 4.38 -1.24 9.00
N LEU A 140 4.74 -2.52 9.12
CA LEU A 140 6.11 -2.97 8.89
C LEU A 140 6.53 -2.76 7.43
N LEU A 141 5.69 -3.13 6.46
CA LEU A 141 5.96 -2.87 5.05
C LEU A 141 6.08 -1.36 4.77
N GLY A 142 5.17 -0.56 5.33
CA GLY A 142 5.22 0.90 5.20
C GLY A 142 6.50 1.51 5.78
N ILE A 143 6.96 1.02 6.94
CA ILE A 143 8.23 1.44 7.55
C ILE A 143 9.41 1.09 6.63
N ILE A 144 9.47 -0.14 6.11
CA ILE A 144 10.53 -0.56 5.19
C ILE A 144 10.56 0.37 3.98
N PHE A 145 9.41 0.62 3.36
CA PHE A 145 9.31 1.49 2.18
C PHE A 145 9.62 2.95 2.49
N TYR A 146 9.25 3.44 3.67
CA TYR A 146 9.54 4.81 4.09
C TYR A 146 11.04 5.08 4.22
N PHE A 147 11.81 4.13 4.75
CA PHE A 147 13.25 4.30 4.96
C PHE A 147 14.11 4.06 3.71
N ILE A 148 13.58 3.37 2.69
CA ILE A 148 14.33 3.16 1.44
C ILE A 148 14.26 4.45 0.61
N SER A 149 15.43 4.95 0.17
CA SER A 149 15.48 6.15 -0.68
C SER A 149 14.94 5.89 -2.10
N ASN A 150 14.42 6.93 -2.76
CA ASN A 150 13.97 6.81 -4.16
C ASN A 150 15.11 6.38 -5.10
N ASN A 151 16.33 6.85 -4.83
CA ASN A 151 17.52 6.48 -5.59
C ASN A 151 17.86 5.00 -5.42
N THR A 152 17.75 4.46 -4.20
CA THR A 152 17.97 3.04 -3.95
C THR A 152 16.95 2.18 -4.71
N PHE A 153 15.68 2.59 -4.77
CA PHE A 153 14.68 1.91 -5.60
C PHE A 153 15.06 1.93 -7.08
N LEU A 154 15.52 3.08 -7.57
CA LEU A 154 15.91 3.27 -8.96
C LEU A 154 17.08 2.36 -9.33
N GLU A 155 18.10 2.32 -8.48
CA GLU A 155 19.30 1.49 -8.65
C GLU A 155 19.00 0.00 -8.55
N ILE A 156 18.12 -0.43 -7.63
CA ILE A 156 17.72 -1.85 -7.53
C ILE A 156 16.96 -2.28 -8.78
N LYS A 157 16.03 -1.45 -9.27
CA LYS A 157 15.15 -1.82 -10.38
C LYS A 157 15.81 -1.69 -11.75
N TYR A 158 16.67 -0.70 -11.94
CA TYR A 158 17.28 -0.38 -13.24
C TYR A 158 18.81 -0.40 -13.19
N GLY A 159 19.40 -1.16 -12.26
CA GLY A 159 20.86 -1.21 -12.08
C GLY A 159 21.63 -1.69 -13.31
N GLU A 160 20.99 -2.47 -14.18
CA GLU A 160 21.54 -2.90 -15.47
C GLU A 160 21.57 -1.76 -16.52
N TYR A 161 20.89 -0.65 -16.24
CA TYR A 161 20.71 0.50 -17.13
C TYR A 161 21.27 1.79 -16.50
N PRO A 162 22.60 1.93 -16.36
CA PRO A 162 23.22 3.05 -15.65
C PRO A 162 22.89 4.42 -16.28
N GLU A 163 22.79 4.50 -17.61
CA GLU A 163 22.39 5.72 -18.34
C GLU A 163 21.01 6.22 -17.86
N TYR A 164 20.02 5.32 -17.80
CA TYR A 164 18.68 5.66 -17.32
C TYR A 164 18.69 6.10 -15.85
N VAL A 165 19.47 5.42 -15.00
CA VAL A 165 19.59 5.76 -13.58
C VAL A 165 20.18 7.16 -13.39
N GLU A 166 21.23 7.51 -14.14
CA GLU A 166 21.87 8.82 -14.07
C GLU A 166 20.94 9.93 -14.55
N LEU A 167 20.31 9.76 -15.73
CA LEU A 167 19.36 10.72 -16.27
C LEU A 167 18.18 10.97 -15.31
N ARG A 168 17.65 9.91 -14.68
CA ARG A 168 16.59 10.04 -13.67
C ARG A 168 17.05 10.78 -12.42
N LYS A 169 18.28 10.55 -11.94
CA LYS A 169 18.86 11.29 -10.81
C LYS A 169 19.02 12.78 -11.14
N GLN A 170 19.47 13.09 -12.35
CA GLN A 170 19.56 14.48 -12.82
C GLN A 170 18.17 15.12 -12.89
N LEU A 171 17.16 14.38 -13.40
CA LEU A 171 15.79 14.88 -13.52
C LEU A 171 15.15 15.15 -12.15
N TYR A 172 15.52 14.39 -11.12
CA TYR A 172 15.10 14.71 -9.75
C TYR A 172 15.64 16.05 -9.25
N ASN A 173 16.83 16.46 -9.70
CA ASN A 173 17.44 17.73 -9.31
C ASN A 173 16.92 18.91 -10.15
N ASP A 174 16.50 18.67 -11.39
CA ASP A 174 15.91 19.67 -12.30
C ASP A 174 14.66 19.13 -13.01
N PRO A 175 13.53 19.02 -12.29
CA PRO A 175 12.31 18.39 -12.83
C PRO A 175 11.65 19.21 -13.95
N THR A 176 12.02 20.48 -14.13
CA THR A 176 11.47 21.37 -15.15
C THR A 176 12.19 21.31 -16.49
N ASN A 177 13.32 20.60 -16.56
CA ASN A 177 14.10 20.48 -17.78
C ASN A 177 13.44 19.53 -18.79
N LEU A 178 12.82 20.11 -19.82
CA LEU A 178 12.10 19.37 -20.85
C LEU A 178 13.00 18.45 -21.69
N GLU A 179 14.24 18.86 -21.96
CA GLU A 179 15.20 18.06 -22.71
C GLU A 179 15.58 16.81 -21.91
N LEU A 180 15.83 16.97 -20.61
CA LEU A 180 16.14 15.86 -19.72
C LEU A 180 14.95 14.91 -19.53
N GLN A 181 13.71 15.43 -19.50
CA GLN A 181 12.51 14.59 -19.51
C GLN A 181 12.42 13.73 -20.78
N GLN A 182 12.74 14.31 -21.95
CA GLN A 182 12.75 13.58 -23.21
C GLN A 182 13.84 12.49 -23.20
N GLN A 183 15.06 12.82 -22.79
CA GLN A 183 16.15 11.84 -22.69
C GLN A 183 15.81 10.67 -21.76
N VAL A 184 15.21 10.94 -20.60
CA VAL A 184 14.73 9.90 -19.68
C VAL A 184 13.69 8.99 -20.34
N ASN A 185 12.74 9.58 -21.07
CA ASN A 185 11.70 8.81 -21.76
C ASN A 185 12.28 7.94 -22.87
N ASP A 186 13.21 8.46 -23.67
CA ASP A 186 13.86 7.72 -24.74
C ASP A 186 14.70 6.55 -24.18
N ALA A 187 15.45 6.80 -23.10
CA ALA A 187 16.18 5.75 -22.40
C ALA A 187 15.23 4.68 -21.85
N TYR A 188 14.09 5.09 -21.30
CA TYR A 188 13.06 4.17 -20.80
C TYR A 188 12.44 3.31 -21.92
N PHE A 189 12.15 3.90 -23.09
CA PHE A 189 11.62 3.17 -24.24
C PHE A 189 12.59 2.12 -24.76
N LYS A 190 13.91 2.37 -24.72
CA LYS A 190 14.91 1.35 -25.07
C LYS A 190 14.83 0.15 -24.13
N ILE A 191 14.68 0.39 -22.83
CA ILE A 191 14.51 -0.68 -21.83
C ILE A 191 13.24 -1.49 -22.12
N GLU A 192 12.12 -0.84 -22.44
CA GLU A 192 10.87 -1.54 -22.78
C GLU A 192 10.95 -2.35 -24.08
N GLN A 193 11.89 -2.07 -24.99
CA GLN A 193 12.08 -2.87 -26.20
C GLN A 193 12.91 -4.14 -25.95
N GLU A 194 13.66 -4.19 -24.84
CA GLU A 194 14.50 -5.33 -24.49
C GLU A 194 13.76 -6.41 -23.69
N HIS A 195 12.59 -6.10 -23.10
CA HIS A 195 11.80 -6.98 -22.21
C HIS A 195 10.36 -7.16 -22.69
#